data_AF-A0A396C918-F1
#
_entry.id   AF-A0A396C918-F1
#
_cell.length_a   1.000
_cell.length_b   1.000
_cell.length_c   1.000
_cell.angle_alpha   90.00
_cell.angle_beta   90.00
_cell.angle_gamma   90.00
#
_symmetry.space_group_name_H-M   'P 1'
#
loop_
_entity.id
_entity.type
_entity.pdbx_description
1 polymer ?
#
loop_
_entity_poly.entity_id
_entity_poly.type
_entity_poly.pdbx_seq_one_letter_code
_entity_poly.pdbx_strand_id
1 'polypeptide(L)'
;MNRILISILMLAIGVLPFRAQQRLALKVNLLHAATTTPNLGVEYAFSPRMSAEIWGAYNLIDFRGDFSLRHYLAEVETRYWFDRPFSRHFVGAHALAGRFDVGGIPFIHALKNHHYRGTVYGGGLTYGYYHRLAGRWGIEASLGVGYALLKYDRYRCRGCAVMEARFKRHYWGPTRAAVSLVYRLGCPPAATAPSDARTAYEISLRDRREADSLRLVLSRIEEQNERYRRALDSLHAGRDTLTASGNLRLESGRGVMYIQYPVNVTRVLPAFSTNRRELARIDSLLRPLLADTTVTVRSIRLTGYASPEGRYDHNVNLANRRIVGVMEYLSEVYDLPNHSVFNLKAVAEDWEGLEEMVIRRNPSWAADALRIIREVPLFDGRELRLMEIGHGDPYRTMLKDWFPGLRRTEFVVEWERKKSEQP
;
A
#
# COMPACT_ATOMS: atom_id res chain seq x y z
N MET A 1 -13.87 30.90 24.48
CA MET A 1 -13.84 31.18 23.02
C MET A 1 -14.16 29.95 22.16
N ASN A 2 -13.58 28.76 22.42
CA ASN A 2 -13.78 27.56 21.60
C ASN A 2 -15.22 27.00 21.53
N ARG A 3 -16.01 27.06 22.62
CA ARG A 3 -17.40 26.57 22.61
C ARG A 3 -18.34 27.43 21.76
N ILE A 4 -18.14 28.74 21.78
CA ILE A 4 -18.95 29.69 21.00
C ILE A 4 -18.65 29.53 19.51
N LEU A 5 -17.38 29.34 19.13
CA LEU A 5 -16.99 29.14 17.73
C LEU A 5 -17.54 27.82 17.16
N ILE A 6 -17.51 26.73 17.94
CA ILE A 6 -18.10 25.45 17.54
C ILE A 6 -19.62 25.57 17.42
N SER A 7 -20.29 26.24 18.36
CA SER A 7 -21.74 26.48 18.28
C SER A 7 -22.12 27.36 17.08
N ILE A 8 -21.33 28.39 16.76
CA ILE A 8 -21.55 29.24 15.57
C ILE A 8 -21.30 28.44 14.29
N LEU A 9 -20.29 27.57 14.25
CA LEU A 9 -20.00 26.72 13.09
C LEU A 9 -21.11 25.67 12.89
N MET A 10 -21.60 25.05 13.96
CA MET A 10 -22.72 24.10 13.93
C MET A 10 -24.03 24.79 13.55
N LEU A 11 -24.28 26.02 14.04
CA LEU A 11 -25.45 26.82 13.66
C LEU A 11 -25.36 27.27 12.20
N ALA A 12 -24.19 27.71 11.72
CA ALA A 12 -23.98 28.11 10.33
C ALA A 12 -24.15 26.94 9.35
N ILE A 13 -23.71 25.73 9.72
CA ILE A 13 -23.95 24.50 8.95
C ILE A 13 -25.43 24.10 9.00
N GLY A 14 -26.10 24.29 10.13
CA GLY A 14 -27.53 23.99 10.32
C GLY A 14 -28.48 24.94 9.60
N VAL A 15 -28.07 26.18 9.30
CA VAL A 15 -28.87 27.20 8.59
C VAL A 15 -28.75 27.09 7.07
N LEU A 16 -27.82 26.27 6.55
CA LEU A 16 -27.74 26.03 5.11
C LEU A 16 -28.97 25.26 4.62
N PRO A 17 -29.62 25.69 3.52
CA PRO A 17 -30.74 24.95 2.96
C PRO A 17 -30.33 23.52 2.63
N PHE A 18 -31.21 22.54 2.87
CA PHE A 18 -30.95 21.11 2.72
C PHE A 18 -30.29 20.72 1.37
N ARG A 19 -30.64 21.42 0.29
CA ARG A 19 -30.03 21.23 -1.04
C ARG A 19 -28.55 21.65 -1.11
N ALA A 20 -28.13 22.65 -0.34
CA ALA A 20 -26.73 23.07 -0.24
C ALA A 20 -25.92 22.09 0.62
N GLN A 21 -26.50 21.52 1.67
CA GLN A 21 -25.86 20.49 2.50
C GLN A 21 -25.56 19.21 1.69
N GLN A 22 -26.41 18.83 0.73
CA GLN A 22 -26.19 17.72 -0.24
C GLN A 22 -25.00 17.87 -1.18
N ARG A 23 -24.41 19.06 -1.24
CA ARG A 23 -23.29 19.38 -2.12
C ARG A 23 -21.99 19.61 -1.37
N LEU A 24 -22.01 19.49 -0.04
CA LEU A 24 -20.85 19.77 0.81
C LEU A 24 -20.17 18.48 1.28
N ALA A 25 -18.84 18.48 1.28
CA ALA A 25 -18.01 17.42 1.82
C ALA A 25 -16.95 17.99 2.75
N LEU A 26 -16.67 17.26 3.82
CA LEU A 26 -15.55 17.50 4.73
C LEU A 26 -14.43 16.53 4.40
N LYS A 27 -13.19 17.00 4.47
CA LYS A 27 -12.02 16.24 4.05
C LYS A 27 -10.90 16.37 5.06
N VAL A 28 -10.21 15.27 5.32
CA VAL A 28 -8.98 15.26 6.10
C VAL A 28 -7.92 14.54 5.28
N ASN A 29 -6.83 15.23 4.97
CA ASN A 29 -5.67 14.67 4.29
C ASN A 29 -4.86 13.84 5.30
N LEU A 30 -4.89 12.53 5.10
CA LEU A 30 -4.23 11.54 5.96
C LEU A 30 -2.70 11.65 5.88
N LEU A 31 -2.13 12.14 4.78
CA LEU A 31 -0.68 12.37 4.68
C LEU A 31 -0.23 13.50 5.61
N HIS A 32 -1.01 14.58 5.72
CA HIS A 32 -0.74 15.65 6.68
C HIS A 32 -1.07 15.21 8.12
N ALA A 33 -2.13 14.41 8.31
CA ALA A 33 -2.43 13.87 9.63
C ALA A 33 -1.29 12.98 10.17
N ALA A 34 -0.62 12.21 9.29
CA ALA A 34 0.54 11.39 9.63
C ALA A 34 1.75 12.20 10.11
N THR A 35 1.89 13.47 9.68
CA THR A 35 2.91 14.40 10.19
C THR A 35 2.41 15.21 11.39
N THR A 36 1.47 14.64 12.15
CA THR A 36 0.79 15.26 13.31
C THR A 36 0.26 16.67 13.00
N THR A 37 -0.15 16.91 11.76
CA THR A 37 -0.62 18.22 11.29
C THR A 37 -2.14 18.17 11.15
N PRO A 38 -2.88 18.73 12.13
CA PRO A 38 -4.30 18.96 11.98
C PRO A 38 -4.60 19.70 10.68
N ASN A 39 -5.52 19.15 9.91
CA ASN A 39 -5.92 19.74 8.65
C ASN A 39 -7.38 19.42 8.36
N LEU A 40 -8.02 20.33 7.62
CA LEU A 40 -9.43 20.23 7.26
C LEU A 40 -9.65 20.86 5.90
N GLY A 41 -10.38 20.16 5.05
CA GLY A 41 -10.91 20.65 3.79
C GLY A 41 -12.42 20.68 3.80
N VAL A 42 -12.98 21.69 3.15
CA VAL A 42 -14.40 21.81 2.84
C VAL A 42 -14.54 21.92 1.33
N GLU A 43 -15.29 21.02 0.72
CA GLU A 43 -15.53 20.99 -0.72
C GLU A 43 -17.02 21.17 -1.03
N TYR A 44 -17.34 22.11 -1.92
CA TYR A 44 -18.70 22.41 -2.36
C TYR A 44 -18.87 22.15 -3.86
N ALA A 45 -19.79 21.26 -4.20
CA ALA A 45 -20.19 20.95 -5.57
C ALA A 45 -21.23 21.96 -6.10
N PHE A 46 -20.77 23.00 -6.80
CA PHE A 46 -21.63 24.08 -7.29
C PHE A 46 -22.25 23.82 -8.68
N SER A 47 -21.78 22.83 -9.43
CA SER A 47 -22.34 22.45 -10.74
C SER A 47 -22.40 20.93 -10.93
N PRO A 48 -23.07 20.42 -11.98
CA PRO A 48 -23.12 18.98 -12.27
C PRO A 48 -21.75 18.32 -12.47
N ARG A 49 -20.70 19.10 -12.77
CA ARG A 49 -19.33 18.60 -13.02
C ARG A 49 -18.24 19.39 -12.33
N MET A 50 -18.57 20.35 -11.46
CA MET A 50 -17.56 21.20 -10.82
C MET A 50 -17.76 21.30 -9.31
N SER A 51 -16.65 21.39 -8.61
CA SER A 51 -16.57 21.68 -7.19
C SER A 51 -15.44 22.64 -6.88
N ALA A 52 -15.51 23.28 -5.71
CA ALA A 52 -14.43 24.08 -5.16
C ALA A 52 -14.10 23.57 -3.75
N GLU A 53 -12.82 23.41 -3.45
CA GLU A 53 -12.29 23.04 -2.14
C GLU A 53 -11.56 24.24 -1.52
N ILE A 54 -11.81 24.47 -0.24
CA ILE A 54 -10.95 25.27 0.63
C ILE A 54 -10.36 24.31 1.65
N TRP A 55 -9.05 24.23 1.70
CA TRP A 55 -8.31 23.36 2.61
C TRP A 55 -7.31 24.16 3.43
N GLY A 56 -7.12 23.76 4.68
CA GLY A 56 -6.12 24.36 5.56
C GLY A 56 -5.46 23.33 6.46
N ALA A 57 -4.18 23.55 6.74
CA ALA A 57 -3.39 22.80 7.70
C ALA A 57 -2.74 23.73 8.70
N TYR A 58 -2.72 23.30 9.96
CA TYR A 58 -2.20 24.08 11.07
C TYR A 58 -1.42 23.15 12.00
N ASN A 59 -0.11 23.30 12.03
CA ASN A 59 0.76 22.60 12.98
C ASN A 59 1.55 23.61 13.80
N LEU A 60 1.43 23.48 15.12
CA LEU A 60 2.15 24.29 16.11
C LEU A 60 3.14 23.47 16.94
N ILE A 61 3.27 22.18 16.65
CA ILE A 61 4.01 21.25 17.48
C ILE A 61 5.50 21.46 17.27
N ASP A 62 6.13 21.72 18.41
CA ASP A 62 7.55 21.72 18.58
C ASP A 62 7.93 20.44 19.31
N PHE A 63 8.73 19.60 18.66
CA PHE A 63 9.13 18.32 19.23
C PHE A 63 10.36 18.51 20.13
N ARG A 64 10.68 17.51 20.96
CA ARG A 64 11.84 17.59 21.87
C ARG A 64 13.13 17.86 21.08
N GLY A 65 13.95 18.79 21.57
CA GLY A 65 15.21 19.20 20.93
C GLY A 65 15.02 20.33 19.91
N ASP A 66 15.79 20.28 18.83
CA ASP A 66 15.82 21.31 17.79
C ASP A 66 14.82 21.03 16.65
N PHE A 67 13.96 20.00 16.75
CA PHE A 67 12.98 19.69 15.70
C PHE A 67 11.79 20.68 15.72
N SER A 68 11.52 21.34 14.60
CA SER A 68 10.34 22.20 14.41
C SER A 68 9.61 21.81 13.12
N LEU A 69 8.27 21.73 13.22
CA LEU A 69 7.36 21.48 12.11
C LEU A 69 6.20 22.50 12.14
N ARG A 70 6.51 23.75 12.49
CA ARG A 70 5.49 24.79 12.63
C ARG A 70 5.09 25.32 11.27
N HIS A 71 3.84 25.18 10.89
CA HIS A 71 3.36 25.71 9.61
C HIS A 71 1.86 25.95 9.59
N TYR A 72 1.48 26.92 8.77
CA TYR A 72 0.11 27.23 8.43
C TYR A 72 0.01 27.28 6.91
N LEU A 73 -0.77 26.37 6.34
CA LEU A 73 -0.98 26.27 4.90
C LEU A 73 -2.46 26.45 4.63
N ALA A 74 -2.79 27.20 3.59
CA ALA A 74 -4.11 27.31 3.04
C ALA A 74 -4.04 27.03 1.55
N GLU A 75 -5.01 26.29 1.05
CA GLU A 75 -5.13 25.94 -0.35
C GLU A 75 -6.57 26.13 -0.79
N VAL A 76 -6.75 26.70 -1.98
CA VAL A 76 -8.04 26.74 -2.67
C VAL A 76 -7.89 25.99 -3.98
N GLU A 77 -8.86 25.15 -4.32
CA GLU A 77 -8.83 24.37 -5.56
C GLU A 77 -10.19 24.41 -6.23
N THR A 78 -10.21 24.66 -7.54
CA THR A 78 -11.40 24.44 -8.37
C THR A 78 -11.21 23.18 -9.19
N ARG A 79 -12.23 22.33 -9.25
CA ARG A 79 -12.16 20.98 -9.81
C ARG A 79 -13.21 20.77 -10.89
N TYR A 80 -12.83 20.07 -11.94
CA TYR A 80 -13.69 19.52 -12.96
C TYR A 80 -13.70 17.99 -12.87
N TRP A 81 -14.89 17.43 -12.72
CA TRP A 81 -15.15 16.00 -12.66
C TRP A 81 -15.61 15.50 -14.01
N PHE A 82 -15.06 14.38 -14.48
CA PHE A 82 -15.42 13.83 -15.80
C PHE A 82 -16.84 13.27 -15.86
N ASP A 83 -17.41 12.88 -14.72
CA ASP A 83 -18.78 12.38 -14.60
C ASP A 83 -19.63 13.33 -13.73
N ARG A 84 -19.46 13.25 -12.40
CA ARG A 84 -20.10 14.14 -11.41
C ARG A 84 -19.18 14.41 -10.21
N PRO A 85 -19.44 15.45 -9.39
CA PRO A 85 -18.72 15.65 -8.14
C PRO A 85 -18.71 14.41 -7.26
N PHE A 86 -17.54 14.09 -6.71
CA PHE A 86 -17.32 12.91 -5.87
C PHE A 86 -17.56 11.58 -6.62
N SER A 87 -17.10 11.49 -7.88
CA SER A 87 -17.06 10.23 -8.63
C SER A 87 -15.78 10.09 -9.44
N ARG A 88 -15.00 9.04 -9.13
CA ARG A 88 -13.83 8.62 -9.92
C ARG A 88 -12.88 9.80 -10.22
N HIS A 89 -12.61 10.08 -11.48
CA HIS A 89 -11.54 10.96 -11.90
C HIS A 89 -11.96 12.44 -11.91
N PHE A 90 -11.02 13.31 -11.54
CA PHE A 90 -11.14 14.76 -11.69
C PHE A 90 -9.80 15.39 -12.05
N VAL A 91 -9.87 16.59 -12.62
CA VAL A 91 -8.74 17.52 -12.78
C VAL A 91 -9.06 18.80 -12.04
N GLY A 92 -8.06 19.50 -11.53
CA GLY A 92 -8.25 20.72 -10.77
C GLY A 92 -7.15 21.73 -11.00
N ALA A 93 -7.41 22.97 -10.61
CA ALA A 93 -6.44 24.05 -10.52
C ALA A 93 -6.45 24.57 -9.09
N HIS A 94 -5.28 24.59 -8.45
CA HIS A 94 -5.12 24.99 -7.06
C HIS A 94 -4.20 26.20 -6.91
N ALA A 95 -4.45 26.98 -5.87
CA ALA A 95 -3.56 28.02 -5.37
C ALA A 95 -3.29 27.76 -3.89
N LEU A 96 -2.03 27.85 -3.49
CA LEU A 96 -1.56 27.58 -2.14
C LEU A 96 -0.78 28.76 -1.59
N ALA A 97 -0.99 29.04 -0.32
CA ALA A 97 -0.23 30.04 0.41
C ALA A 97 0.00 29.58 1.85
N GLY A 98 1.10 30.01 2.44
CA GLY A 98 1.32 29.73 3.84
C GLY A 98 2.64 30.20 4.39
N ARG A 99 2.81 29.93 5.68
CA ARG A 99 4.02 30.22 6.44
C ARG A 99 4.54 28.91 7.03
N PHE A 100 5.85 28.73 6.99
CA PHE A 100 6.51 27.55 7.54
C PHE A 100 7.72 27.96 8.36
N ASP A 101 8.00 27.15 9.37
CA ASP A 101 9.19 27.14 10.22
C ASP A 101 9.51 25.67 10.46
N VAL A 102 10.41 25.14 9.61
CA VAL A 102 10.75 23.72 9.56
C VAL A 102 12.26 23.53 9.65
N GLY A 103 12.69 22.61 10.50
CA GLY A 103 14.11 22.38 10.73
C GLY A 103 14.38 21.43 11.88
N GLY A 104 15.63 21.03 12.04
CA GLY A 104 16.05 20.03 13.02
C GLY A 104 15.44 18.65 12.78
N ILE A 105 15.13 18.31 11.52
CA ILE A 105 14.53 17.03 11.12
C ILE A 105 15.65 16.03 10.81
N PRO A 106 15.97 15.08 11.71
CA PRO A 106 17.21 14.30 11.63
C PRO A 106 17.28 13.36 10.42
N PHE A 107 16.13 12.97 9.87
CA PHE A 107 15.99 12.07 8.73
C PHE A 107 15.92 12.79 7.37
N ILE A 108 15.90 14.13 7.34
CA ILE A 108 15.95 14.90 6.08
C ILE A 108 17.25 15.70 6.08
N HIS A 109 18.23 15.27 5.28
CA HIS A 109 19.58 15.84 5.27
C HIS A 109 19.59 17.38 5.13
N ALA A 110 18.72 17.92 4.27
CA ALA A 110 18.58 19.37 4.04
C ALA A 110 18.04 20.15 5.27
N LEU A 111 17.29 19.50 6.15
CA LEU A 111 16.63 20.07 7.33
C LEU A 111 17.27 19.60 8.66
N LYS A 112 18.34 18.79 8.62
CA LYS A 112 18.96 18.20 9.82
C LYS A 112 19.62 19.23 10.72
N ASN A 113 20.42 20.12 10.14
CA ASN A 113 21.24 21.11 10.85
C ASN A 113 20.82 22.55 10.57
N HIS A 114 19.65 22.75 9.95
CA HIS A 114 19.19 24.06 9.53
C HIS A 114 17.69 24.18 9.73
N HIS A 115 17.28 25.40 10.06
CA HIS A 115 15.90 25.83 10.18
C HIS A 115 15.57 26.80 9.07
N TYR A 116 14.44 26.58 8.43
CA TYR A 116 13.94 27.40 7.35
C TYR A 116 12.63 28.00 7.77
N ARG A 117 12.64 29.33 7.93
CA ARG A 117 11.45 30.09 8.26
C ARG A 117 11.09 30.98 7.10
N GLY A 118 9.87 30.84 6.59
CA GLY A 118 9.49 31.56 5.39
C GLY A 118 8.03 31.50 5.05
N THR A 119 7.75 32.02 3.86
CA THR A 119 6.43 32.02 3.24
C THR A 119 6.51 31.31 1.90
N VAL A 120 5.42 30.64 1.56
CA VAL A 120 5.23 29.99 0.26
C VAL A 120 3.96 30.56 -0.37
N TYR A 121 4.03 30.86 -1.65
CA TYR A 121 2.88 31.23 -2.48
C TYR A 121 3.01 30.49 -3.80
N GLY A 122 1.94 29.88 -4.27
CA GLY A 122 2.03 29.08 -5.48
C GLY A 122 0.68 28.66 -6.00
N GLY A 123 0.74 27.86 -7.05
CA GLY A 123 -0.43 27.25 -7.65
C GLY A 123 -0.03 26.27 -8.73
N GLY A 124 -0.98 25.44 -9.14
CA GLY A 124 -0.71 24.38 -10.08
C GLY A 124 -1.98 23.72 -10.57
N LEU A 125 -1.76 22.59 -11.24
CA LEU A 125 -2.81 21.70 -11.70
C LEU A 125 -2.76 20.41 -10.90
N THR A 126 -3.92 19.84 -10.64
CA THR A 126 -4.11 18.62 -9.88
C THR A 126 -4.86 17.59 -10.73
N TYR A 127 -4.50 16.33 -10.56
CA TYR A 127 -5.28 15.20 -11.03
C TYR A 127 -5.58 14.28 -9.84
N GLY A 128 -6.79 13.76 -9.76
CA GLY A 128 -7.18 12.90 -8.66
C GLY A 128 -8.24 11.86 -9.00
N TYR A 129 -8.40 10.93 -8.07
CA TYR A 129 -9.36 9.85 -8.13
C TYR A 129 -10.08 9.70 -6.79
N TYR A 130 -11.41 9.70 -6.83
CA TYR A 130 -12.31 9.49 -5.72
C TYR A 130 -12.92 8.09 -5.79
N HIS A 131 -12.80 7.34 -4.70
CA HIS A 131 -13.46 6.07 -4.51
C HIS A 131 -14.50 6.18 -3.39
N ARG A 132 -15.72 5.72 -3.67
CA ARG A 132 -16.80 5.68 -2.68
C ARG A 132 -16.62 4.45 -1.80
N LEU A 133 -16.68 4.64 -0.48
CA LEU A 133 -16.69 3.56 0.49
C LEU A 133 -18.15 3.28 0.92
N ALA A 134 -18.40 2.96 2.19
CA ALA A 134 -19.74 2.76 2.71
C ALA A 134 -20.42 4.08 3.14
N GLY A 135 -21.71 4.20 2.84
CA GLY A 135 -22.55 5.33 3.28
C GLY A 135 -22.08 6.68 2.74
N ARG A 136 -21.69 7.57 3.65
CA ARG A 136 -21.27 8.96 3.34
C ARG A 136 -19.75 9.11 3.19
N TRP A 137 -19.01 8.04 3.44
CA TRP A 137 -17.56 8.04 3.40
C TRP A 137 -17.02 7.74 2.00
N GLY A 138 -15.88 8.33 1.69
CA GLY A 138 -15.08 8.06 0.51
C GLY A 138 -13.62 8.33 0.79
N ILE A 139 -12.76 7.89 -0.12
CA ILE A 139 -11.34 8.18 -0.11
C ILE A 139 -10.93 8.82 -1.43
N GLU A 140 -10.07 9.83 -1.36
CA GLU A 140 -9.58 10.55 -2.53
C GLU A 140 -8.05 10.49 -2.56
N ALA A 141 -7.48 10.09 -3.68
CA ALA A 141 -6.05 10.26 -3.96
C ALA A 141 -5.86 11.37 -4.98
N SER A 142 -4.97 12.32 -4.72
CA SER A 142 -4.66 13.41 -5.67
C SER A 142 -3.18 13.79 -5.66
N LEU A 143 -2.68 14.18 -6.83
CA LEU A 143 -1.33 14.66 -7.06
C LEU A 143 -1.40 15.92 -7.93
N GLY A 144 -0.62 16.93 -7.58
CA GLY A 144 -0.58 18.18 -8.33
C GLY A 144 0.84 18.69 -8.56
N VAL A 145 1.03 19.29 -9.73
CA VAL A 145 2.28 19.89 -10.18
C VAL A 145 2.05 21.37 -10.45
N GLY A 146 3.04 22.20 -10.13
CA GLY A 146 2.87 23.63 -10.21
C GLY A 146 4.12 24.42 -9.86
N TYR A 147 3.89 25.70 -9.67
CA TYR A 147 4.90 26.69 -9.32
C TYR A 147 4.72 27.14 -7.87
N ALA A 148 5.83 27.31 -7.15
CA ALA A 148 5.85 27.92 -5.82
C ALA A 148 6.99 28.94 -5.71
N LEU A 149 6.63 30.15 -5.27
CA LEU A 149 7.56 31.17 -4.80
C LEU A 149 7.80 30.99 -3.31
N LEU A 150 9.05 30.67 -2.96
CA LEU A 150 9.50 30.50 -1.58
C LEU A 150 10.34 31.70 -1.18
N LYS A 151 9.94 32.40 -0.11
CA LYS A 151 10.74 33.46 0.52
C LYS A 151 11.06 33.02 1.94
N TYR A 152 12.31 32.70 2.23
CA TYR A 152 12.67 32.11 3.51
C TYR A 152 14.06 32.54 3.97
N ASP A 153 14.20 32.58 5.29
CA ASP A 153 15.44 32.83 6.00
C ASP A 153 15.95 31.49 6.56
N ARG A 154 17.25 31.23 6.41
CA ARG A 154 17.93 30.05 6.94
C ARG A 154 18.62 30.40 8.27
N TYR A 155 18.41 29.55 9.26
CA TYR A 155 19.00 29.65 10.59
C TYR A 155 19.72 28.34 10.93
N ARG A 156 20.74 28.42 11.79
CA ARG A 156 21.50 27.24 12.24
C ARG A 156 20.78 26.43 13.32
N CYS A 157 19.92 27.08 14.10
CA CYS A 157 19.17 26.49 15.21
C CYS A 157 17.88 27.28 15.49
N ARG A 158 16.88 26.62 16.10
CA ARG A 158 15.50 27.12 16.28
C ARG A 158 15.37 28.41 17.09
N GLY A 159 16.21 28.59 18.12
CA GLY A 159 16.17 29.73 19.05
C GLY A 159 17.26 30.77 18.82
N CYS A 160 18.14 30.53 17.86
CA CYS A 160 19.29 31.37 17.58
C CYS A 160 18.84 32.52 16.67
N ALA A 161 18.92 33.76 17.13
CA ALA A 161 18.57 34.94 16.33
C ALA A 161 19.55 35.21 15.17
N VAL A 162 20.54 34.33 14.95
CA VAL A 162 21.54 34.45 13.90
C VAL A 162 20.98 33.88 12.59
N MET A 163 20.46 34.77 11.76
CA MET A 163 20.08 34.47 10.37
C MET A 163 21.35 34.30 9.54
N GLU A 164 21.51 33.15 8.89
CA GLU A 164 22.69 32.85 8.06
C GLU A 164 22.56 33.43 6.66
N ALA A 165 21.37 33.32 6.08
CA ALA A 165 21.09 33.78 4.72
C ALA A 165 19.59 33.93 4.48
N ARG A 166 19.24 34.86 3.59
CA ARG A 166 17.89 35.09 3.09
C ARG A 166 17.81 34.65 1.63
N PHE A 167 16.78 33.87 1.31
CA PHE A 167 16.58 33.30 -0.01
C PHE A 167 15.21 33.65 -0.59
N LYS A 168 15.19 33.84 -1.90
CA LYS A 168 13.98 33.88 -2.73
C LYS A 168 14.15 32.84 -3.83
N ARG A 169 13.35 31.79 -3.81
CA ARG A 169 13.46 30.65 -4.74
C ARG A 169 12.18 30.47 -5.53
N HIS A 170 12.35 30.28 -6.83
CA HIS A 170 11.31 29.85 -7.76
C HIS A 170 11.38 28.33 -7.87
N TYR A 171 10.33 27.63 -7.46
CA TYR A 171 10.23 26.18 -7.50
C TYR A 171 9.17 25.74 -8.50
N TRP A 172 9.51 24.74 -9.32
CA TRP A 172 8.60 24.08 -10.23
C TRP A 172 8.67 22.58 -9.94
N GLY A 173 7.53 21.95 -9.71
CA GLY A 173 7.49 20.52 -9.37
C GLY A 173 6.21 20.12 -8.64
N PRO A 174 6.24 19.02 -7.87
CA PRO A 174 5.13 18.62 -7.03
C PRO A 174 4.74 19.72 -6.05
N THR A 175 3.49 20.18 -6.13
CA THR A 175 2.91 21.23 -5.27
C THR A 175 1.74 20.72 -4.43
N ARG A 176 1.21 19.54 -4.74
CA ARG A 176 0.13 18.89 -3.98
C ARG A 176 0.34 17.38 -3.97
N ALA A 177 0.13 16.77 -2.82
CA ALA A 177 -0.03 15.32 -2.67
C ALA A 177 -1.02 15.07 -1.52
N ALA A 178 -2.08 14.32 -1.79
CA ALA A 178 -3.10 14.04 -0.80
C ALA A 178 -3.67 12.63 -0.92
N VAL A 179 -3.89 12.02 0.24
CA VAL A 179 -4.80 10.89 0.43
C VAL A 179 -5.82 11.34 1.46
N SER A 180 -7.01 11.71 1.02
CA SER A 180 -8.02 12.35 1.86
C SER A 180 -9.15 11.39 2.20
N LEU A 181 -9.47 11.29 3.50
CA LEU A 181 -10.74 10.73 3.95
C LEU A 181 -11.82 11.80 3.74
N VAL A 182 -12.88 11.45 3.04
CA VAL A 182 -13.95 12.36 2.63
C VAL A 182 -15.26 11.94 3.27
N TYR A 183 -15.94 12.86 3.92
CA TYR A 183 -17.28 12.69 4.48
C TYR A 183 -18.26 13.66 3.83
N ARG A 184 -19.24 13.14 3.09
CA ARG A 184 -20.26 13.97 2.41
C ARG A 184 -21.39 14.29 3.38
N LEU A 185 -21.66 15.59 3.61
CA LEU A 185 -22.58 16.04 4.65
C LEU A 185 -24.04 15.73 4.32
N GLY A 186 -24.50 16.01 3.11
CA GLY A 186 -25.90 15.75 2.84
C GLY A 186 -26.20 14.27 2.65
N CYS A 187 -27.49 13.95 2.75
CA CYS A 187 -27.96 12.59 2.51
C CYS A 187 -27.35 12.07 1.20
N PRO A 188 -26.86 10.82 1.14
CA PRO A 188 -26.92 10.12 -0.13
C PRO A 188 -28.35 10.37 -0.61
N PRO A 189 -28.57 11.01 -1.77
CA PRO A 189 -29.94 11.24 -2.20
C PRO A 189 -30.65 9.91 -2.00
N ALA A 190 -31.75 9.88 -1.24
CA ALA A 190 -32.76 8.86 -1.48
C ALA A 190 -32.98 9.00 -2.96
N ALA A 191 -32.46 8.03 -3.72
CA ALA A 191 -31.98 8.25 -5.07
C ALA A 191 -32.95 9.19 -5.76
N THR A 192 -32.51 10.42 -6.09
CA THR A 192 -33.27 11.22 -7.04
C THR A 192 -33.32 10.32 -8.24
N ALA A 193 -34.47 9.66 -8.41
CA ALA A 193 -34.66 8.65 -9.41
C ALA A 193 -34.22 9.33 -10.70
N PRO A 194 -33.30 8.74 -11.49
CA PRO A 194 -33.15 9.22 -12.84
C PRO A 194 -34.56 9.28 -13.44
N SER A 195 -34.82 10.34 -14.20
CA SER A 195 -36.16 10.60 -14.77
C SER A 195 -36.72 9.39 -15.53
N ASP A 196 -35.82 8.52 -15.97
CA ASP A 196 -36.06 7.19 -16.48
C ASP A 196 -35.69 6.11 -15.44
N ALA A 197 -36.68 5.30 -15.06
CA ALA A 197 -36.55 4.17 -14.13
C ALA A 197 -35.54 3.11 -14.60
N ARG A 198 -35.30 2.98 -15.91
CA ARG A 198 -34.38 2.00 -16.48
C ARG A 198 -32.92 2.34 -16.18
N THR A 199 -32.55 3.61 -16.35
CA THR A 199 -31.22 4.11 -15.95
C THR A 199 -30.97 3.95 -14.44
N ALA A 200 -32.02 4.08 -13.60
CA ALA A 200 -31.92 3.87 -12.14
C ALA A 200 -31.57 2.41 -11.82
N TYR A 201 -32.29 1.52 -12.49
CA TYR A 201 -32.18 0.08 -12.31
C TYR A 201 -30.80 -0.40 -12.74
N GLU A 202 -30.31 0.05 -13.90
CA GLU A 202 -28.99 -0.33 -14.44
C GLU A 202 -27.82 0.14 -13.57
N ILE A 203 -27.85 1.37 -13.05
CA ILE A 203 -26.82 1.86 -12.13
C ILE A 203 -26.88 1.09 -10.79
N SER A 204 -28.07 0.84 -10.25
CA SER A 204 -28.21 0.08 -9.00
C SER A 204 -27.77 -1.38 -9.14
N LEU A 205 -28.00 -1.97 -10.32
CA LEU A 205 -27.57 -3.32 -10.67
C LEU A 205 -26.06 -3.37 -10.82
N ARG A 206 -25.45 -2.35 -11.43
CA ARG A 206 -23.99 -2.27 -11.61
C ARG A 206 -23.27 -2.14 -10.27
N ASP A 207 -23.71 -1.21 -9.42
CA ASP A 207 -23.13 -1.00 -8.08
C ASP A 207 -23.33 -2.24 -7.19
N ARG A 208 -24.50 -2.90 -7.27
CA ARG A 208 -24.73 -4.20 -6.59
C ARG A 208 -23.85 -5.30 -7.14
N ARG A 209 -23.75 -5.46 -8.46
CA ARG A 209 -22.86 -6.45 -9.09
C ARG A 209 -21.41 -6.25 -8.68
N GLU A 210 -20.93 -5.01 -8.58
CA GLU A 210 -19.55 -4.72 -8.18
C GLU A 210 -19.33 -5.04 -6.69
N ALA A 211 -20.24 -4.64 -5.79
CA ALA A 211 -20.19 -4.98 -4.37
C ALA A 211 -20.35 -6.49 -4.09
N ASP A 212 -21.27 -7.14 -4.80
CA ASP A 212 -21.50 -8.58 -4.72
C ASP A 212 -20.33 -9.36 -5.32
N SER A 213 -19.69 -8.85 -6.38
CA SER A 213 -18.46 -9.44 -6.92
C SER A 213 -17.30 -9.37 -5.94
N LEU A 214 -17.12 -8.23 -5.24
CA LEU A 214 -16.10 -8.08 -4.21
C LEU A 214 -16.37 -8.96 -3.00
N ARG A 215 -17.62 -9.05 -2.54
CA ARG A 215 -18.02 -9.96 -1.47
C ARG A 215 -17.83 -11.42 -1.85
N LEU A 216 -18.16 -11.79 -3.08
CA LEU A 216 -17.98 -13.15 -3.60
C LEU A 216 -16.48 -13.51 -3.73
N VAL A 217 -15.64 -12.55 -4.15
CA VAL A 217 -14.20 -12.76 -4.22
C VAL A 217 -13.60 -12.89 -2.81
N LEU A 218 -13.99 -12.01 -1.88
CA LEU A 218 -13.54 -12.07 -0.48
C LEU A 218 -14.01 -13.36 0.21
N SER A 219 -15.26 -13.76 0.01
CA SER A 219 -15.80 -15.00 0.59
C SER A 219 -15.10 -16.23 0.01
N ARG A 220 -14.76 -16.24 -1.28
CA ARG A 220 -13.95 -17.31 -1.90
C ARG A 220 -12.54 -17.35 -1.33
N ILE A 221 -11.93 -16.20 -1.06
CA ILE A 221 -10.60 -16.12 -0.43
C ILE A 221 -10.67 -16.65 1.01
N GLU A 222 -11.69 -16.27 1.77
CA GLU A 222 -11.90 -16.74 3.15
C GLU A 222 -12.19 -18.24 3.20
N GLU A 223 -13.07 -18.74 2.33
CA GLU A 223 -13.39 -20.17 2.20
C GLU A 223 -12.15 -20.99 1.80
N GLN A 224 -11.35 -20.49 0.85
CA GLN A 224 -10.09 -21.12 0.47
C GLN A 224 -9.09 -21.14 1.63
N ASN A 225 -8.96 -20.03 2.37
CA ASN A 225 -8.06 -19.94 3.53
C ASN A 225 -8.49 -20.89 4.66
N GLU A 226 -9.79 -21.02 4.92
CA GLU A 226 -10.30 -22.02 5.89
C GLU A 226 -10.06 -23.45 5.41
N ARG A 227 -10.30 -23.74 4.12
CA ARG A 227 -10.03 -25.05 3.55
C ARG A 227 -8.55 -25.39 3.65
N TYR A 228 -7.66 -24.42 3.47
CA TYR A 228 -6.22 -24.61 3.67
C TYR A 228 -5.83 -24.79 5.13
N ARG A 229 -6.44 -24.07 6.08
CA ARG A 229 -6.22 -24.32 7.52
C ARG A 229 -6.64 -25.75 7.88
N ARG A 230 -7.84 -26.18 7.49
CA ARG A 230 -8.32 -27.54 7.74
C ARG A 230 -7.43 -28.60 7.06
N ALA A 231 -6.97 -28.34 5.84
CA ALA A 231 -6.03 -29.22 5.15
C ALA A 231 -4.68 -29.30 5.87
N LEU A 232 -4.16 -28.16 6.34
CA LEU A 232 -2.90 -28.08 7.10
C LEU A 232 -3.03 -28.79 8.46
N ASP A 233 -4.14 -28.59 9.17
CA ASP A 233 -4.42 -29.27 10.44
C ASP A 233 -4.60 -30.78 10.22
N SER A 234 -5.24 -31.20 9.13
CA SER A 234 -5.35 -32.62 8.75
C SER A 234 -4.03 -33.23 8.30
N LEU A 235 -3.13 -32.44 7.70
CA LEU A 235 -1.79 -32.86 7.32
C LEU A 235 -0.90 -32.99 8.57
N HIS A 236 -1.06 -32.11 9.56
CA HIS A 236 -0.35 -32.21 10.84
C HIS A 236 -0.87 -33.39 11.67
N ALA A 237 -2.19 -33.54 11.83
CA ALA A 237 -2.80 -34.72 12.47
C ALA A 237 -2.50 -36.02 11.69
N GLY A 238 -2.45 -35.94 10.37
CA GLY A 238 -2.02 -37.01 9.46
C GLY A 238 -0.55 -37.38 9.63
N ARG A 239 0.33 -36.41 9.94
CA ARG A 239 1.74 -36.66 10.22
C ARG A 239 1.94 -37.40 11.54
N ASP A 240 1.10 -37.13 12.53
CA ASP A 240 1.11 -37.81 13.83
C ASP A 240 0.48 -39.22 13.75
N THR A 241 -0.48 -39.43 12.83
CA THR A 241 -1.15 -40.73 12.62
C THR A 241 -0.48 -41.63 11.58
N LEU A 242 0.23 -41.10 10.57
CA LEU A 242 0.97 -41.90 9.57
C LEU A 242 2.23 -42.57 10.15
N THR A 243 2.64 -42.22 11.37
CA THR A 243 3.57 -43.04 12.16
C THR A 243 2.95 -44.35 12.66
N ALA A 244 1.65 -44.58 12.46
CA ALA A 244 0.96 -45.80 12.82
C ALA A 244 -0.07 -46.22 11.73
N SER A 245 0.26 -47.32 11.02
CA SER A 245 -0.66 -48.18 10.25
C SER A 245 -0.65 -48.06 8.71
N GLY A 246 0.02 -49.03 8.06
CA GLY A 246 -0.66 -50.01 7.21
C GLY A 246 -0.91 -49.71 5.73
N ASN A 247 0.07 -50.09 4.89
CA ASN A 247 -0.05 -50.67 3.53
C ASN A 247 -1.01 -50.08 2.48
N LEU A 248 -0.62 -48.93 1.92
CA LEU A 248 -0.73 -48.60 0.49
C LEU A 248 0.56 -47.83 0.13
N ARG A 249 1.43 -48.39 -0.72
CA ARG A 249 2.71 -47.73 -1.08
C ARG A 249 2.46 -46.61 -2.09
N LEU A 250 1.94 -45.48 -1.60
CA LEU A 250 1.89 -44.21 -2.31
C LEU A 250 3.31 -43.62 -2.34
N GLU A 251 3.82 -43.28 -3.52
CA GLU A 251 5.03 -42.48 -3.65
C GLU A 251 4.61 -41.01 -3.71
N SER A 252 5.00 -40.23 -2.71
CA SER A 252 4.78 -38.79 -2.64
C SER A 252 6.11 -38.05 -2.72
N GLY A 253 6.07 -36.85 -3.31
CA GLY A 253 7.25 -36.01 -3.40
C GLY A 253 6.93 -34.54 -3.27
N ARG A 254 7.96 -33.77 -2.94
CA ARG A 254 7.90 -32.31 -2.77
C ARG A 254 9.07 -31.67 -3.50
N GLY A 255 8.77 -30.75 -4.41
CA GLY A 255 9.77 -29.88 -5.05
C GLY A 255 9.69 -28.47 -4.49
N VAL A 256 10.83 -27.83 -4.19
CA VAL A 256 10.89 -26.40 -3.81
C VAL A 256 11.84 -25.66 -4.74
N MET A 257 11.32 -24.63 -5.39
CA MET A 257 12.03 -23.79 -6.36
C MET A 257 11.72 -22.31 -6.12
N TYR A 258 12.60 -21.43 -6.59
CA TYR A 258 12.49 -19.99 -6.34
C TYR A 258 12.59 -19.15 -7.62
N ILE A 259 11.60 -18.29 -7.84
CA ILE A 259 11.63 -17.27 -8.91
C ILE A 259 11.99 -15.93 -8.28
N GLN A 260 13.12 -15.34 -8.67
CA GLN A 260 13.63 -14.08 -8.15
C GLN A 260 13.27 -12.88 -9.04
N TYR A 261 13.22 -11.70 -8.43
CA TYR A 261 12.80 -10.46 -9.10
C TYR A 261 13.75 -9.28 -8.84
N PRO A 262 13.99 -8.44 -9.87
CA PRO A 262 14.51 -7.09 -9.65
C PRO A 262 13.57 -6.24 -8.77
N VAL A 263 14.09 -5.10 -8.31
CA VAL A 263 13.30 -4.08 -7.61
C VAL A 263 12.08 -3.70 -8.46
N ASN A 264 10.89 -3.65 -7.85
CA ASN A 264 9.62 -3.24 -8.49
C ASN A 264 9.16 -4.03 -9.72
N VAL A 265 9.81 -5.15 -10.05
CA VAL A 265 9.39 -6.02 -11.15
C VAL A 265 8.51 -7.16 -10.62
N THR A 266 7.43 -7.44 -11.34
CA THR A 266 6.44 -8.48 -10.99
C THR A 266 6.34 -9.59 -12.04
N ARG A 267 6.79 -9.36 -13.28
CA ARG A 267 6.79 -10.37 -14.34
C ARG A 267 7.92 -11.38 -14.14
N VAL A 268 7.68 -12.63 -14.52
CA VAL A 268 8.73 -13.66 -14.56
C VAL A 268 9.78 -13.26 -15.60
N LEU A 269 11.05 -13.18 -15.17
CA LEU A 269 12.18 -12.90 -16.05
C LEU A 269 13.09 -14.13 -16.09
N PRO A 270 13.00 -15.00 -17.11
CA PRO A 270 13.79 -16.23 -17.17
C PRO A 270 15.31 -16.00 -17.11
N ALA A 271 15.80 -14.88 -17.67
CA ALA A 271 17.22 -14.56 -17.69
C ALA A 271 17.73 -13.86 -16.41
N PHE A 272 16.86 -13.54 -15.45
CA PHE A 272 17.27 -12.83 -14.24
C PHE A 272 17.80 -13.79 -13.17
N SER A 273 18.98 -13.49 -12.63
CA SER A 273 19.58 -14.24 -11.52
C SER A 273 19.57 -15.75 -11.77
N THR A 274 19.05 -16.57 -10.84
CA THR A 274 18.99 -18.03 -10.95
C THR A 274 17.74 -18.54 -11.65
N ASN A 275 16.87 -17.67 -12.17
CA ASN A 275 15.55 -18.06 -12.70
C ASN A 275 15.65 -19.09 -13.83
N ARG A 276 16.62 -18.98 -14.74
CA ARG A 276 16.81 -19.94 -15.82
C ARG A 276 16.98 -21.37 -15.29
N ARG A 277 17.79 -21.52 -14.24
CA ARG A 277 18.05 -22.81 -13.60
C ARG A 277 16.82 -23.31 -12.83
N GLU A 278 16.15 -22.43 -12.10
CA GLU A 278 14.96 -22.78 -11.32
C GLU A 278 13.77 -23.15 -12.21
N LEU A 279 13.59 -22.46 -13.33
CA LEU A 279 12.61 -22.80 -14.36
C LEU A 279 12.92 -24.15 -15.02
N ALA A 280 14.19 -24.44 -15.32
CA ALA A 280 14.59 -25.75 -15.84
C ALA A 280 14.33 -26.89 -14.83
N ARG A 281 14.48 -26.62 -13.52
CA ARG A 281 14.12 -27.56 -12.45
C ARG A 281 12.61 -27.77 -12.36
N ILE A 282 11.81 -26.70 -12.49
CA ILE A 282 10.34 -26.80 -12.60
C ILE A 282 9.97 -27.66 -13.82
N ASP A 283 10.61 -27.42 -14.97
CA ASP A 283 10.33 -28.14 -16.21
C ASP A 283 10.64 -29.64 -16.10
N SER A 284 11.82 -29.95 -15.57
CA SER A 284 12.28 -31.33 -15.34
C SER A 284 11.40 -32.08 -14.34
N LEU A 285 10.69 -31.37 -13.46
CA LEU A 285 9.78 -31.95 -12.49
C LEU A 285 8.36 -32.06 -13.03
N LEU A 286 7.79 -30.98 -13.56
CA LEU A 286 6.39 -30.94 -13.96
C LEU A 286 6.11 -31.72 -15.24
N ARG A 287 6.99 -31.66 -16.27
CA ARG A 287 6.70 -32.35 -17.54
C ARG A 287 6.50 -33.85 -17.36
N PRO A 288 7.39 -34.60 -16.67
CA PRO A 288 7.18 -36.02 -16.46
C PRO A 288 5.94 -36.31 -15.59
N LEU A 289 5.70 -35.51 -14.55
CA LEU A 289 4.54 -35.69 -13.67
C LEU A 289 3.21 -35.48 -14.38
N LEU A 290 3.13 -34.50 -15.28
CA LEU A 290 1.91 -34.19 -16.04
C LEU A 290 1.67 -35.17 -17.19
N ALA A 291 2.73 -35.81 -17.72
CA ALA A 291 2.61 -36.83 -18.76
C ALA A 291 2.24 -38.23 -18.20
N ASP A 292 2.48 -38.48 -16.91
CA ASP A 292 2.26 -39.77 -16.27
C ASP A 292 0.82 -39.89 -15.76
N THR A 293 -0.01 -40.71 -16.42
CA THR A 293 -1.41 -40.93 -16.05
C THR A 293 -1.60 -41.64 -14.70
N THR A 294 -0.53 -42.16 -14.09
CA THR A 294 -0.56 -42.77 -12.75
C THR A 294 -0.31 -41.76 -11.63
N VAL A 295 0.03 -40.51 -11.99
CA VAL A 295 0.36 -39.43 -11.07
C VAL A 295 -0.76 -38.41 -10.99
N THR A 296 -1.11 -38.02 -9.77
CA THR A 296 -2.02 -36.92 -9.50
C THR A 296 -1.26 -35.78 -8.83
N VAL A 297 -1.20 -34.61 -9.48
CA VAL A 297 -0.72 -33.38 -8.83
C VAL A 297 -1.79 -32.92 -7.84
N ARG A 298 -1.46 -32.92 -6.55
CA ARG A 298 -2.38 -32.59 -5.46
C ARG A 298 -2.48 -31.09 -5.24
N SER A 299 -1.34 -30.41 -5.19
CA SER A 299 -1.29 -28.98 -4.95
C SER A 299 -0.04 -28.35 -5.57
N ILE A 300 -0.18 -27.10 -6.03
CA ILE A 300 0.93 -26.21 -6.38
C ILE A 300 0.78 -24.97 -5.50
N ARG A 301 1.63 -24.83 -4.48
CA ARG A 301 1.67 -23.65 -3.62
C ARG A 301 2.66 -22.63 -4.15
N LEU A 302 2.18 -21.42 -4.34
CA LEU A 302 2.97 -20.26 -4.71
C LEU A 302 2.97 -19.27 -3.54
N THR A 303 4.13 -19.06 -2.93
CA THR A 303 4.29 -18.03 -1.89
C THR A 303 5.12 -16.88 -2.43
N GLY A 304 4.51 -15.70 -2.60
CA GLY A 304 5.19 -14.49 -3.06
C GLY A 304 5.72 -13.66 -1.90
N TYR A 305 6.95 -13.19 -2.04
CA TYR A 305 7.63 -12.40 -1.03
C TYR A 305 8.11 -11.07 -1.64
N ALA A 306 8.05 -10.01 -0.84
CA ALA A 306 8.82 -8.80 -1.06
C ALA A 306 9.88 -8.63 0.03
N SER A 307 10.94 -7.92 -0.31
CA SER A 307 11.98 -7.54 0.64
C SER A 307 11.43 -6.50 1.63
N PRO A 308 11.97 -6.44 2.87
CA PRO A 308 11.63 -5.39 3.83
C PRO A 308 12.30 -4.06 3.44
N GLU A 309 11.82 -3.50 2.32
CA GLU A 309 12.13 -2.16 1.86
C GLU A 309 10.86 -1.49 1.33
N GLY A 310 10.68 -0.21 1.64
CA GLY A 310 9.59 0.60 1.09
C GLY A 310 8.28 0.44 1.86
N ARG A 311 7.16 0.82 1.23
CA ARG A 311 5.86 0.80 1.94
C ARG A 311 5.26 -0.60 1.96
N TYR A 312 4.72 -0.99 3.12
CA TYR A 312 4.04 -2.27 3.32
C TYR A 312 2.95 -2.57 2.27
N ASP A 313 2.08 -1.60 1.94
CA ASP A 313 1.00 -1.77 0.97
C ASP A 313 1.51 -1.99 -0.47
N HIS A 314 2.61 -1.33 -0.82
CA HIS A 314 3.31 -1.57 -2.08
C HIS A 314 3.92 -2.98 -2.12
N ASN A 315 4.51 -3.43 -1.01
CA ASN A 315 5.10 -4.76 -0.88
C ASN A 315 4.05 -5.88 -0.97
N VAL A 316 2.87 -5.71 -0.35
CA VAL A 316 1.71 -6.60 -0.53
C VAL A 316 1.33 -6.71 -2.00
N ASN A 317 1.21 -5.57 -2.71
CA ASN A 317 0.85 -5.55 -4.12
C ASN A 317 1.91 -6.22 -5.01
N LEU A 318 3.21 -6.01 -4.72
CA LEU A 318 4.30 -6.67 -5.42
C LEU A 318 4.26 -8.18 -5.23
N ALA A 319 4.14 -8.66 -3.99
CA ALA A 319 4.07 -10.07 -3.67
C ALA A 319 2.89 -10.76 -4.38
N ASN A 320 1.69 -10.15 -4.33
CA ASN A 320 0.50 -10.65 -5.02
C ASN A 320 0.69 -10.74 -6.54
N ARG A 321 1.17 -9.66 -7.18
CA ARG A 321 1.36 -9.63 -8.63
C ARG A 321 2.43 -10.61 -9.12
N ARG A 322 3.47 -10.88 -8.32
CA ARG A 322 4.49 -11.89 -8.63
C ARG A 322 3.91 -13.30 -8.63
N ILE A 323 3.04 -13.60 -7.66
CA ILE A 323 2.36 -14.90 -7.61
C ILE A 323 1.47 -15.10 -8.83
N VAL A 324 0.66 -14.09 -9.18
CA VAL A 324 -0.18 -14.13 -10.38
C VAL A 324 0.67 -14.32 -11.63
N GLY A 325 1.78 -13.59 -11.77
CA GLY A 325 2.69 -13.74 -12.91
C GLY A 325 3.32 -15.13 -13.02
N VAL A 326 3.66 -15.78 -11.91
CA VAL A 326 4.15 -17.17 -11.92
C VAL A 326 3.03 -18.14 -12.26
N MET A 327 1.83 -17.97 -11.69
CA MET A 327 0.68 -18.80 -12.01
C MET A 327 0.36 -18.73 -13.52
N GLU A 328 0.28 -17.53 -14.10
CA GLU A 328 0.04 -17.32 -15.53
C GLU A 328 1.12 -17.99 -16.38
N TYR A 329 2.41 -17.77 -16.04
CA TYR A 329 3.53 -18.41 -16.73
C TYR A 329 3.45 -19.94 -16.71
N LEU A 330 3.13 -20.53 -15.55
CA LEU A 330 3.02 -21.98 -15.42
C LEU A 330 1.79 -22.53 -16.17
N SER A 331 0.66 -21.84 -16.08
CA SER A 331 -0.55 -22.22 -16.81
C SER A 331 -0.33 -22.21 -18.32
N GLU A 332 0.37 -21.20 -18.84
CA GLU A 332 0.70 -21.09 -20.27
C GLU A 332 1.69 -22.17 -20.72
N VAL A 333 2.78 -22.39 -19.96
CA VAL A 333 3.87 -23.30 -20.38
C VAL A 333 3.52 -24.78 -20.27
N TYR A 334 2.66 -25.14 -19.31
CA TYR A 334 2.35 -26.54 -18.99
C TYR A 334 0.88 -26.92 -19.26
N ASP A 335 0.11 -26.02 -19.87
CA ASP A 335 -1.32 -26.21 -20.21
C ASP A 335 -2.14 -26.73 -19.02
N LEU A 336 -1.92 -26.14 -17.84
CA LEU A 336 -2.56 -26.59 -16.60
C LEU A 336 -4.06 -26.23 -16.65
N PRO A 337 -4.97 -27.21 -16.75
CA PRO A 337 -6.36 -26.97 -17.16
C PRO A 337 -7.24 -26.41 -16.03
N ASN A 338 -6.72 -26.31 -14.80
CA ASN A 338 -7.53 -25.93 -13.65
C ASN A 338 -6.74 -25.10 -12.64
N HIS A 339 -7.14 -23.84 -12.45
CA HIS A 339 -6.56 -22.95 -11.44
C HIS A 339 -6.77 -23.44 -10.00
N SER A 340 -7.66 -24.41 -9.75
CA SER A 340 -7.93 -24.94 -8.40
C SER A 340 -6.79 -25.77 -7.78
N VAL A 341 -5.77 -26.13 -8.57
CA VAL A 341 -4.56 -26.79 -8.04
C VAL A 341 -3.65 -25.77 -7.34
N PHE A 342 -3.80 -24.48 -7.62
CA PHE A 342 -2.94 -23.44 -7.08
C PHE A 342 -3.38 -22.95 -5.69
N ASN A 343 -2.45 -22.97 -4.74
CA ASN A 343 -2.56 -22.26 -3.46
C ASN A 343 -1.70 -20.99 -3.50
N LEU A 344 -2.33 -19.82 -3.48
CA LEU A 344 -1.62 -18.55 -3.57
C LEU A 344 -1.51 -17.89 -2.20
N LYS A 345 -0.29 -17.58 -1.75
CA LYS A 345 -0.03 -16.87 -0.49
C LYS A 345 0.93 -15.70 -0.71
N ALA A 346 0.54 -14.50 -0.33
CA ALA A 346 1.43 -13.33 -0.35
C ALA A 346 1.94 -12.98 1.05
N VAL A 347 3.24 -12.74 1.13
CA VAL A 347 3.93 -12.22 2.32
C VAL A 347 4.52 -10.87 1.93
N ALA A 348 4.04 -9.81 2.60
CA ALA A 348 4.47 -8.45 2.29
C ALA A 348 5.98 -8.29 2.46
N GLU A 349 6.52 -8.70 3.61
CA GLU A 349 7.93 -8.53 3.92
C GLU A 349 8.49 -9.85 4.47
N ASP A 350 9.51 -10.39 3.82
CA ASP A 350 10.15 -11.67 4.19
C ASP A 350 11.10 -11.51 5.38
N TRP A 351 10.53 -11.19 6.54
CA TRP A 351 11.29 -11.05 7.79
C TRP A 351 11.88 -12.37 8.27
N GLU A 352 11.18 -13.48 8.05
CA GLU A 352 11.66 -14.84 8.36
C GLU A 352 12.88 -15.18 7.50
N GLY A 353 12.81 -14.94 6.18
CA GLY A 353 13.95 -15.12 5.29
C GLY A 353 15.12 -14.18 5.61
N LEU A 354 14.86 -12.94 6.05
CA LEU A 354 15.91 -12.05 6.51
C LEU A 354 16.58 -12.59 7.79
N GLU A 355 15.80 -13.09 8.75
CA GLU A 355 16.30 -13.70 9.98
C GLU A 355 17.25 -14.86 9.68
N GLU A 356 16.83 -15.80 8.83
CA GLU A 356 17.66 -16.92 8.39
C GLU A 356 18.97 -16.45 7.75
N MET A 357 18.93 -15.39 6.95
CA MET A 357 20.14 -14.82 6.34
C MET A 357 21.08 -14.23 7.39
N VAL A 358 20.56 -13.54 8.41
CA VAL A 358 21.36 -13.00 9.52
C VAL A 358 22.02 -14.14 10.29
N ILE A 359 21.26 -15.18 10.67
CA ILE A 359 21.78 -16.35 11.40
C ILE A 359 22.88 -17.03 10.59
N ARG A 360 22.62 -17.31 9.31
CA ARG A 360 23.56 -18.05 8.45
C ARG A 360 24.83 -17.28 8.16
N ARG A 361 24.74 -15.97 7.88
CA ARG A 361 25.91 -15.14 7.53
C ARG A 361 26.67 -14.67 8.77
N ASN A 362 26.00 -14.60 9.93
CA ASN A 362 26.54 -14.24 11.23
C ASN A 362 27.51 -13.02 11.21
N PRO A 363 27.08 -11.85 10.69
CA PRO A 363 27.92 -10.65 10.71
C PRO A 363 28.17 -10.14 12.13
N SER A 364 29.13 -9.24 12.31
CA SER A 364 29.45 -8.63 13.61
C SER A 364 28.26 -7.96 14.30
N TRP A 365 27.28 -7.50 13.54
CA TRP A 365 26.04 -6.86 14.02
C TRP A 365 24.83 -7.81 14.11
N ALA A 366 25.03 -9.14 13.96
CA ALA A 366 23.95 -10.12 13.91
C ALA A 366 23.04 -10.09 15.14
N ALA A 367 23.63 -9.98 16.34
CA ALA A 367 22.87 -9.96 17.59
C ALA A 367 21.86 -8.81 17.64
N ASP A 368 22.27 -7.60 17.26
CA ASP A 368 21.40 -6.42 17.22
C ASP A 368 20.30 -6.57 16.17
N ALA A 369 20.64 -7.06 14.99
CA ALA A 369 19.66 -7.28 13.93
C ALA A 369 18.62 -8.33 14.32
N LEU A 370 19.03 -9.45 14.90
CA LEU A 370 18.12 -10.51 15.37
C LEU A 370 17.19 -10.03 16.48
N ARG A 371 17.71 -9.24 17.42
CA ARG A 371 16.89 -8.62 18.48
C ARG A 371 15.78 -7.77 17.87
N ILE A 372 16.10 -6.93 16.89
CA ILE A 372 15.10 -6.08 16.21
C ILE A 372 14.08 -6.92 15.44
N ILE A 373 14.53 -7.92 14.68
CA ILE A 373 13.66 -8.79 13.87
C ILE A 373 12.68 -9.58 14.76
N ARG A 374 13.10 -9.99 15.96
CA ARG A 374 12.27 -10.79 16.86
C ARG A 374 11.36 -9.97 17.77
N GLU A 375 11.87 -8.87 18.32
CA GLU A 375 11.20 -8.15 19.42
C GLU A 375 10.37 -6.95 18.96
N VAL A 376 10.75 -6.30 17.85
CA VAL A 376 10.01 -5.10 17.39
C VAL A 376 8.78 -5.56 16.60
N PRO A 377 7.56 -5.08 16.91
CA PRO A 377 6.39 -5.43 16.11
C PRO A 377 6.52 -4.97 14.65
N LEU A 378 5.90 -5.70 13.73
CA LEU A 378 6.00 -5.47 12.28
C LEU A 378 5.68 -4.01 11.89
N PHE A 379 4.63 -3.45 12.47
CA PHE A 379 4.15 -2.09 12.17
C PHE A 379 4.84 -0.99 13.01
N ASP A 380 5.76 -1.36 13.91
CA ASP A 380 6.45 -0.45 14.83
C ASP A 380 7.84 -0.02 14.29
N GLY A 381 8.09 -0.24 12.99
CA GLY A 381 9.26 0.30 12.30
C GLY A 381 10.53 -0.52 12.44
N ARG A 382 10.46 -1.86 12.25
CA ARG A 382 11.64 -2.74 12.20
C ARG A 382 12.75 -2.23 11.27
N GLU A 383 12.39 -1.76 10.09
CA GLU A 383 13.34 -1.20 9.11
C GLU A 383 14.07 0.03 9.67
N LEU A 384 13.34 0.95 10.32
CA LEU A 384 13.93 2.15 10.93
C LEU A 384 14.92 1.75 12.02
N ARG A 385 14.58 0.76 12.85
CA ARG A 385 15.47 0.23 13.89
C ARG A 385 16.72 -0.41 13.30
N LEU A 386 16.61 -1.14 12.18
CA LEU A 386 17.78 -1.70 11.49
C LEU A 386 18.68 -0.59 10.91
N MET A 387 18.11 0.53 10.46
CA MET A 387 18.86 1.70 9.99
C MET A 387 19.58 2.44 11.14
N GLU A 388 19.14 2.28 12.39
CA GLU A 388 19.79 2.89 13.56
C GLU A 388 21.08 2.16 13.98
N ILE A 389 21.21 0.85 13.69
CA ILE A 389 22.43 0.10 14.04
C ILE A 389 23.62 0.66 13.26
N GLY A 390 24.70 1.00 13.97
CA GLY A 390 26.00 1.31 13.35
C GLY A 390 25.91 2.35 12.24
N HIS A 391 25.10 3.40 12.43
CA HIS A 391 24.85 4.46 11.44
C HIS A 391 24.26 3.95 10.10
N GLY A 392 23.60 2.79 10.10
CA GLY A 392 22.90 2.22 8.95
C GLY A 392 23.78 1.39 8.01
N ASP A 393 25.04 1.11 8.38
CA ASP A 393 25.91 0.22 7.61
C ASP A 393 25.33 -1.22 7.47
N PRO A 394 24.74 -1.82 8.51
CA PRO A 394 24.04 -3.11 8.39
C PRO A 394 22.91 -3.06 7.37
N TYR A 395 22.01 -2.07 7.48
CA TYR A 395 20.88 -1.94 6.57
C TYR A 395 21.32 -1.73 5.12
N ARG A 396 22.34 -0.90 4.88
CA ARG A 396 22.90 -0.69 3.53
C ARG A 396 23.49 -1.98 2.95
N THR A 397 24.13 -2.80 3.78
CA THR A 397 24.63 -4.12 3.39
C THR A 397 23.48 -5.07 3.03
N MET A 398 22.45 -5.12 3.88
CA MET A 398 21.25 -5.94 3.61
C MET A 398 20.56 -5.51 2.31
N LEU A 399 20.36 -4.21 2.13
CA LEU A 399 19.69 -3.62 0.96
C LEU A 399 20.39 -3.99 -0.34
N LYS A 400 21.73 -3.93 -0.35
CA LYS A 400 22.54 -4.20 -1.53
C LYS A 400 22.68 -5.70 -1.81
N ASP A 401 23.00 -6.50 -0.80
CA ASP A 401 23.52 -7.85 -1.00
C ASP A 401 22.54 -8.96 -0.59
N TRP A 402 21.51 -8.65 0.20
CA TRP A 402 20.63 -9.65 0.83
C TRP A 402 19.18 -9.54 0.35
N PHE A 403 18.62 -8.33 0.33
CA PHE A 403 17.25 -8.05 -0.10
C PHE A 403 16.93 -8.53 -1.53
N PRO A 404 17.86 -8.48 -2.51
CA PRO A 404 17.62 -9.11 -3.80
C PRO A 404 17.23 -10.60 -3.70
N GLY A 405 17.78 -11.34 -2.72
CA GLY A 405 17.45 -12.74 -2.47
C GLY A 405 16.08 -12.96 -1.81
N LEU A 406 15.54 -11.94 -1.13
CA LEU A 406 14.22 -11.97 -0.49
C LEU A 406 13.07 -11.64 -1.47
N ARG A 407 13.38 -11.00 -2.60
CA ARG A 407 12.41 -10.71 -3.67
C ARG A 407 12.14 -11.97 -4.49
N ARG A 408 11.36 -12.90 -3.95
CA ARG A 408 11.15 -14.22 -4.54
C ARG A 408 9.69 -14.68 -4.55
N THR A 409 9.37 -15.61 -5.43
CA THR A 409 8.20 -16.48 -5.35
C THR A 409 8.70 -17.89 -5.10
N GLU A 410 8.29 -18.49 -3.99
CA GLU A 410 8.51 -19.90 -3.71
C GLU A 410 7.44 -20.72 -4.43
N PHE A 411 7.89 -21.73 -5.16
CA PHE A 411 7.06 -22.74 -5.81
C PHE A 411 7.21 -24.06 -5.04
N VAL A 412 6.10 -24.61 -4.56
CA VAL A 412 6.05 -25.93 -3.94
C VAL A 412 5.02 -26.78 -4.67
N VAL A 413 5.40 -27.95 -5.17
CA VAL A 413 4.47 -28.91 -5.76
C VAL A 413 4.45 -30.19 -4.95
N GLU A 414 3.24 -30.70 -4.73
CA GLU A 414 2.97 -31.97 -4.07
C GLU A 414 2.23 -32.89 -5.04
N TRP A 415 2.71 -34.12 -5.18
CA TRP A 415 2.11 -35.12 -6.07
C TRP A 415 2.08 -36.49 -5.39
N GLU A 416 1.22 -37.36 -5.91
CA GLU A 416 1.12 -38.77 -5.52
C GLU A 416 1.12 -39.65 -6.76
N ARG A 417 1.89 -40.74 -6.71
CA ARG A 417 1.89 -41.79 -7.73
C ARG A 417 1.25 -43.06 -7.20
N LYS A 418 0.35 -43.66 -7.98
CA LYS A 418 -0.16 -45.02 -7.73
C LYS A 418 0.89 -46.03 -8.23
N LYS A 419 1.50 -46.82 -7.34
CA LYS A 419 2.32 -47.96 -7.77
C LYS A 419 1.41 -49.05 -8.33
N SER A 420 1.69 -49.52 -9.54
CA SER A 420 1.12 -50.79 -10.03
C SER A 420 1.73 -51.93 -9.21
N GLU A 421 0.90 -52.84 -8.71
CA GLU A 421 1.39 -54.16 -8.27
C GLU A 421 2.11 -54.79 -9.46
N GLN A 422 3.42 -55.04 -9.33
CA GLN A 422 4.11 -55.88 -10.31
C GLN A 422 3.57 -57.31 -10.18
N PRO A 423 3.30 -58.00 -11.30
CA PRO A 423 2.76 -59.36 -11.29
C PRO A 423 3.72 -60.38 -10.68
#